data_AF-A0A251WVU2-F1
#
_entry.id   AF-A0A251WVU2-F1
#
_cell.length_a   1.000
_cell.length_b   1.000
_cell.length_c   1.000
_cell.angle_alpha   90.00
_cell.angle_beta   90.00
_cell.angle_gamma   90.00
#
_symmetry.space_group_name_H-M   'P 1'
#
loop_
_entity.id
_entity.type
_entity.pdbx_description
1 polymer ?
#
loop_
_entity_poly.entity_id
_entity_poly.type
_entity_poly.pdbx_seq_one_letter_code
_entity_poly.pdbx_strand_id
1 'polypeptide(L)'
;ALDIDYRPNLWGVAGHGDGESRFVESAAVTEKLLSTLHYFDLIVGTEEEFHIAGGSTDTVAALRKVRENSGATLVCKRGALGAVAFEGDIPDSLDDGQTGMGFPIEVFNVLGAGDGFFSGLLKGWMDCADINNIDWPTALKYANACGAFAVSRHGCTPAYPSLTELEFFLERGVVQKDLRNDPALEQIHWSTNRHTRNAGDWSTVRTFAFDHRMQLEEMEGYSLEKGGAFKELCLKAALEVKGDQDGYGILTDNRIGRAALHAASGTGLWIGRPTELPGSRPIEFEPELGVDFGQFKEWARENVVKLLVFCHPDDDAETRALQEARVKRLWT
;
A
#
# COMPACT_ATOMS: atom_id res chain seq x y z
N ALA A 1 6.92 13.55 -18.57
CA ALA A 1 6.76 12.11 -18.82
C ALA A 1 5.31 11.79 -19.19
N LEU A 2 5.10 10.77 -20.01
CA LEU A 2 3.80 10.27 -20.47
C LEU A 2 3.78 8.73 -20.37
N ASP A 3 2.70 8.16 -19.80
CA ASP A 3 2.29 6.79 -20.11
C ASP A 3 1.21 6.88 -21.19
N ILE A 4 1.36 6.15 -22.30
CA ILE A 4 0.43 6.21 -23.43
C ILE A 4 -0.96 5.71 -23.00
N ASP A 5 -1.01 4.70 -22.11
CA ASP A 5 -2.22 4.09 -21.52
C ASP A 5 -3.43 4.07 -22.47
N TYR A 6 -3.23 3.52 -23.67
CA TYR A 6 -4.25 3.56 -24.70
C TYR A 6 -5.43 2.66 -24.34
N ARG A 7 -6.62 3.26 -24.38
CA ARG A 7 -7.90 2.58 -24.15
C ARG A 7 -8.86 2.87 -25.32
N PRO A 8 -9.05 1.93 -26.25
CA PRO A 8 -9.93 2.09 -27.41
C PRO A 8 -11.30 2.71 -27.10
N ASN A 9 -11.93 2.27 -26.01
CA ASN A 9 -13.24 2.79 -25.58
C ASN A 9 -13.21 4.28 -25.21
N LEU A 10 -12.14 4.75 -24.57
CA LEU A 10 -12.00 6.17 -24.19
C LEU A 10 -11.74 7.07 -25.40
N TRP A 11 -11.27 6.48 -26.50
CA TRP A 11 -11.11 7.14 -27.80
C TRP A 11 -12.33 6.99 -28.72
N GLY A 12 -13.38 6.29 -28.28
CA GLY A 12 -14.61 6.09 -29.06
C GLY A 12 -14.43 5.17 -30.27
N VAL A 13 -13.38 4.35 -30.31
CA VAL A 13 -13.08 3.44 -31.42
C VAL A 13 -13.41 1.98 -31.12
N ALA A 14 -14.00 1.70 -29.96
CA ALA A 14 -14.52 0.39 -29.57
C ALA A 14 -15.87 0.52 -28.84
N GLY A 15 -16.65 -0.57 -28.77
CA GLY A 15 -17.99 -0.58 -28.21
C GLY A 15 -18.03 -0.51 -26.69
N HIS A 16 -19.16 -0.12 -26.10
CA HIS A 16 -19.33 -0.02 -24.63
C HIS A 16 -19.08 -1.35 -23.90
N GLY A 17 -19.27 -2.50 -24.58
CA GLY A 17 -18.99 -3.84 -24.04
C GLY A 17 -17.54 -4.31 -24.17
N ASP A 18 -16.70 -3.59 -24.92
CA ASP A 18 -15.34 -4.01 -25.28
C ASP A 18 -14.28 -3.41 -24.34
N GLY A 19 -14.62 -3.18 -23.07
CA GLY A 19 -13.75 -2.53 -22.08
C GLY A 19 -12.42 -3.23 -21.83
N GLU A 20 -12.35 -4.54 -22.11
CA GLU A 20 -11.13 -5.33 -22.01
C GLU A 20 -10.28 -5.30 -23.28
N SER A 21 -10.79 -4.76 -24.39
CA SER A 21 -10.02 -4.60 -25.62
C SER A 21 -8.88 -3.61 -25.38
N ARG A 22 -7.65 -4.09 -25.53
CA ARG A 22 -6.43 -3.30 -25.30
C ARG A 22 -5.91 -2.63 -26.57
N PHE A 23 -6.41 -3.01 -27.74
CA PHE A 23 -5.92 -2.48 -29.02
C PHE A 23 -7.00 -2.46 -30.10
N VAL A 24 -7.12 -1.31 -30.77
CA VAL A 24 -7.88 -1.11 -32.01
C VAL A 24 -7.10 -0.07 -32.82
N GLU A 25 -6.76 -0.40 -34.06
CA GLU A 25 -6.08 0.52 -34.97
C GLU A 25 -6.94 1.75 -35.27
N SER A 26 -6.34 2.93 -35.25
CA SER A 26 -7.02 4.18 -35.62
C SER A 26 -6.02 5.24 -36.07
N ALA A 27 -6.03 5.54 -37.37
CA ALA A 27 -5.16 6.55 -37.95
C ALA A 27 -5.37 7.94 -37.31
N ALA A 28 -6.60 8.28 -36.93
CA ALA A 28 -6.92 9.53 -36.25
C ALA A 28 -6.31 9.61 -34.84
N VAL A 29 -6.29 8.49 -34.10
CA VAL A 29 -5.62 8.41 -32.79
C VAL A 29 -4.12 8.53 -32.97
N THR A 30 -3.54 7.79 -33.92
CA THR A 30 -2.11 7.87 -34.25
C THR A 30 -1.68 9.30 -34.59
N GLU A 31 -2.38 9.97 -35.50
CA GLU A 31 -2.10 11.36 -35.88
C GLU A 31 -2.16 12.29 -34.66
N LYS A 32 -3.16 12.11 -33.80
CA LYS A 32 -3.32 12.91 -32.59
C LYS A 32 -2.18 12.69 -31.61
N LEU A 33 -1.80 11.44 -31.34
CA LEU A 33 -0.68 11.10 -30.46
C LEU A 33 0.60 11.73 -30.99
N LEU A 34 1.01 11.41 -32.23
CA LEU A 34 2.23 11.94 -32.86
C LEU A 34 2.31 13.47 -32.83
N SER A 35 1.18 14.17 -32.97
CA SER A 35 1.13 15.64 -32.90
C SER A 35 1.49 16.22 -31.52
N THR A 36 1.59 15.40 -30.47
CA THR A 36 1.81 15.83 -29.08
C THR A 36 3.02 15.19 -28.40
N LEU A 37 3.56 14.08 -28.92
CA LEU A 37 4.64 13.34 -28.26
C LEU A 37 5.93 14.15 -28.05
N HIS A 38 6.16 15.21 -28.83
CA HIS A 38 7.31 16.10 -28.67
C HIS A 38 7.30 16.96 -27.39
N TYR A 39 6.17 17.02 -26.67
CA TYR A 39 6.08 17.77 -25.41
C TYR A 39 6.63 17.01 -24.19
N PHE A 40 7.04 15.75 -24.36
CA PHE A 40 7.45 14.88 -23.25
C PHE A 40 8.92 14.48 -23.39
N ASP A 41 9.63 14.39 -22.25
CA ASP A 41 11.02 13.92 -22.18
C ASP A 41 11.14 12.39 -21.98
N LEU A 42 10.04 11.76 -21.57
CA LEU A 42 9.93 10.32 -21.31
C LEU A 42 8.56 9.86 -21.78
N ILE A 43 8.53 8.84 -22.63
CA ILE A 43 7.31 8.19 -23.13
C ILE A 43 7.38 6.71 -22.81
N VAL A 44 6.36 6.20 -22.14
CA VAL A 44 6.28 4.81 -21.70
C VAL A 44 5.03 4.19 -22.30
N GLY A 45 5.15 2.94 -22.74
CA GLY A 45 4.04 2.20 -23.33
C GLY A 45 4.31 0.71 -23.42
N THR A 46 3.28 -0.12 -23.49
CA THR A 46 3.41 -1.51 -23.96
C THR A 46 3.70 -1.54 -25.45
N GLU A 47 4.00 -2.72 -25.99
CA GLU A 47 4.16 -2.91 -27.42
C GLU A 47 2.92 -2.41 -28.18
N GLU A 48 1.72 -2.78 -27.74
CA GLU A 48 0.45 -2.36 -28.35
C GLU A 48 0.18 -0.87 -28.22
N GLU A 49 0.59 -0.25 -27.11
CA GLU A 49 0.50 1.19 -26.91
C GLU A 49 1.45 1.95 -27.85
N PHE A 50 2.64 1.41 -28.11
CA PHE A 50 3.51 1.94 -29.16
C PHE A 50 2.95 1.68 -30.55
N HIS A 51 2.28 0.54 -30.78
CA HIS A 51 1.67 0.24 -32.09
C HIS A 51 0.65 1.29 -32.50
N ILE A 52 -0.22 1.71 -31.58
CA ILE A 52 -1.20 2.77 -31.86
C ILE A 52 -0.51 4.14 -31.99
N ALA A 53 0.51 4.43 -31.18
CA ALA A 53 1.24 5.69 -31.24
C ALA A 53 2.04 5.86 -32.53
N GLY A 54 2.63 4.77 -33.04
CA GLY A 54 3.43 4.75 -34.27
C GLY A 54 2.66 4.33 -35.53
N GLY A 55 1.41 3.88 -35.41
CA GLY A 55 0.60 3.45 -36.56
C GLY A 55 1.12 2.20 -37.27
N SER A 56 1.74 1.28 -36.53
CA SER A 56 2.26 0.01 -37.05
C SER A 56 2.15 -1.08 -36.00
N THR A 57 1.80 -2.30 -36.40
CA THR A 57 1.80 -3.48 -35.52
C THR A 57 3.18 -4.14 -35.39
N ASP A 58 4.19 -3.62 -36.09
CA ASP A 58 5.60 -3.95 -35.86
C ASP A 58 6.16 -3.00 -34.79
N THR A 59 6.56 -3.57 -33.64
CA THR A 59 7.01 -2.77 -32.47
C THR A 59 8.21 -1.88 -32.81
N VAL A 60 9.17 -2.36 -33.59
CA VAL A 60 10.37 -1.57 -33.95
C VAL A 60 10.00 -0.45 -34.92
N ALA A 61 9.17 -0.73 -35.93
CA ALA A 61 8.69 0.29 -36.86
C ALA A 61 7.86 1.36 -36.14
N ALA A 62 7.00 0.95 -35.19
CA ALA A 62 6.19 1.87 -34.40
C ALA A 62 7.04 2.78 -33.50
N LEU A 63 8.03 2.21 -32.80
CA LEU A 63 9.00 2.98 -32.01
C LEU A 63 9.80 3.97 -32.87
N ARG A 64 10.26 3.54 -34.06
CA ARG A 64 10.92 4.42 -35.04
C ARG A 64 10.02 5.59 -35.44
N LYS A 65 8.74 5.33 -35.70
CA LYS A 65 7.78 6.38 -36.03
C LYS A 65 7.58 7.38 -34.90
N VAL A 66 7.52 6.90 -33.65
CA VAL A 66 7.45 7.77 -32.47
C VAL A 66 8.74 8.60 -32.34
N ARG A 67 9.92 8.00 -32.54
CA ARG A 67 11.23 8.67 -32.51
C ARG A 67 11.35 9.79 -33.56
N GLU A 68 10.77 9.63 -34.75
CA GLU A 68 10.72 10.71 -35.76
C GLU A 68 9.99 11.97 -35.26
N ASN A 69 9.12 11.83 -34.25
CA ASN A 69 8.25 12.91 -33.75
C ASN A 69 8.54 13.29 -32.28
N SER A 70 9.56 12.68 -31.65
CA SER A 70 9.92 12.99 -30.26
C SER A 70 11.39 12.67 -29.95
N GLY A 71 12.03 13.56 -29.18
CA GLY A 71 13.36 13.35 -28.60
C GLY A 71 13.33 12.62 -27.24
N ALA A 72 12.16 12.22 -26.75
CA ALA A 72 11.99 11.57 -25.46
C ALA A 72 12.79 10.28 -25.32
N THR A 73 13.16 9.89 -24.10
CA THR A 73 13.48 8.47 -23.87
C THR A 73 12.22 7.63 -24.04
N LEU A 74 12.30 6.55 -24.81
CA LEU A 74 11.18 5.63 -25.02
C LEU A 74 11.38 4.39 -24.15
N VAL A 75 10.42 4.06 -23.30
CA VAL A 75 10.44 2.83 -22.49
C VAL A 75 9.30 1.90 -22.92
N CYS A 76 9.66 0.77 -23.51
CA CYS A 76 8.71 -0.23 -23.99
C CYS A 76 8.56 -1.39 -23.00
N LYS A 77 7.36 -1.54 -22.45
CA LYS A 77 6.94 -2.64 -21.57
C LYS A 77 6.67 -3.89 -22.40
N ARG A 78 7.36 -5.00 -22.11
CA ARG A 78 7.32 -6.29 -22.84
C ARG A 78 6.73 -7.42 -21.98
N GLY A 79 5.78 -7.08 -21.11
CA GLY A 79 5.15 -8.03 -20.18
C GLY A 79 6.17 -8.75 -19.30
N ALA A 80 6.17 -10.09 -19.35
CA ALA A 80 7.06 -10.93 -18.54
C ALA A 80 8.56 -10.77 -18.86
N LEU A 81 8.91 -10.21 -20.03
CA LEU A 81 10.29 -9.90 -20.41
C LEU A 81 10.81 -8.61 -19.75
N GLY A 82 9.99 -7.93 -18.95
CA GLY A 82 10.32 -6.65 -18.32
C GLY A 82 10.10 -5.49 -19.27
N ALA A 83 11.06 -4.58 -19.35
CA ALA A 83 11.00 -3.40 -20.20
C ALA A 83 12.37 -3.01 -20.74
N VAL A 84 12.36 -2.29 -21.85
CA VAL A 84 13.56 -1.80 -22.55
C VAL A 84 13.49 -0.27 -22.66
N ALA A 85 14.63 0.42 -22.50
CA ALA A 85 14.72 1.86 -22.68
C ALA A 85 15.62 2.23 -23.88
N PHE A 86 15.19 3.24 -24.64
CA PHE A 86 15.91 3.81 -25.78
C PHE A 86 16.00 5.33 -25.65
N GLU A 87 17.21 5.84 -25.39
CA GLU A 87 17.47 7.29 -25.29
C GLU A 87 17.59 7.93 -26.68
N GLY A 88 18.11 7.19 -27.65
CA GLY A 88 18.36 7.67 -29.02
C GLY A 88 17.69 6.80 -30.08
N ASP A 89 18.46 6.50 -31.13
CA ASP A 89 18.01 5.71 -32.27
C ASP A 89 17.45 4.35 -31.85
N ILE A 90 16.45 3.88 -32.60
CA ILE A 90 15.81 2.59 -32.34
C ILE A 90 16.53 1.49 -33.13
N PRO A 91 17.17 0.52 -32.45
CA PRO A 91 17.89 -0.58 -33.08
C PRO A 91 16.95 -1.54 -33.84
N ASP A 92 17.53 -2.52 -34.52
CA ASP A 92 16.76 -3.54 -35.24
C ASP A 92 16.13 -4.58 -34.31
N SER A 93 16.66 -4.74 -33.09
CA SER A 93 16.12 -5.64 -32.06
C SER A 93 15.82 -4.89 -30.77
N LEU A 94 14.68 -5.19 -30.14
CA LEU A 94 14.35 -4.63 -28.82
C LEU A 94 15.35 -5.04 -27.73
N ASP A 95 16.02 -6.18 -27.91
CA ASP A 95 17.00 -6.72 -26.95
C ASP A 95 18.30 -5.91 -26.91
N ASP A 96 18.54 -5.03 -27.89
CA ASP A 96 19.70 -4.12 -27.92
C ASP A 96 19.46 -2.84 -27.10
N GLY A 97 18.27 -2.68 -26.52
CA GLY A 97 17.94 -1.59 -25.59
C GLY A 97 18.49 -1.79 -24.19
N GLN A 98 18.48 -0.73 -23.39
CA GLN A 98 18.86 -0.82 -21.98
C GLN A 98 17.77 -1.58 -21.21
N THR A 99 18.16 -2.55 -20.38
CA THR A 99 17.23 -3.41 -19.62
C THR A 99 17.54 -3.37 -18.13
N GLY A 100 16.49 -3.55 -17.32
CA GLY A 100 16.59 -3.76 -15.88
C GLY A 100 16.27 -5.21 -15.51
N MET A 101 16.71 -5.63 -14.32
CA MET A 101 16.40 -6.96 -13.79
C MET A 101 14.88 -7.19 -13.75
N GLY A 102 14.44 -8.32 -14.31
CA GLY A 102 13.05 -8.79 -14.24
C GLY A 102 12.83 -9.73 -13.03
N PHE A 103 11.57 -9.91 -12.63
CA PHE A 103 11.20 -10.71 -11.47
C PHE A 103 10.15 -11.76 -11.85
N PRO A 104 10.49 -13.06 -11.81
CA PRO A 104 9.56 -14.12 -12.20
C PRO A 104 8.55 -14.40 -11.09
N ILE A 105 7.43 -13.66 -11.09
CA ILE A 105 6.33 -13.81 -10.13
C ILE A 105 5.14 -14.58 -10.72
N GLU A 106 4.21 -14.98 -9.86
CA GLU A 106 2.88 -15.45 -10.26
C GLU A 106 1.98 -14.24 -10.47
N VAL A 107 1.41 -14.11 -11.66
CA VAL A 107 0.42 -13.08 -11.99
C VAL A 107 -0.94 -13.51 -11.44
N PHE A 108 -1.49 -12.66 -10.58
CA PHE A 108 -2.80 -12.85 -9.95
C PHE A 108 -3.83 -11.84 -10.48
N ASN A 109 -3.41 -10.58 -10.66
CA ASN A 109 -4.21 -9.51 -11.24
C ASN A 109 -3.32 -8.68 -12.19
N VAL A 110 -3.87 -8.03 -13.22
CA VAL A 110 -3.10 -7.15 -14.13
C VAL A 110 -3.47 -5.68 -13.99
N LEU A 111 -4.51 -5.37 -13.21
CA LEU A 111 -4.98 -4.01 -12.97
C LEU A 111 -3.92 -3.20 -12.22
N GLY A 112 -3.55 -2.04 -12.75
CA GLY A 112 -2.59 -1.14 -12.11
C GLY A 112 -1.12 -1.55 -12.25
N ALA A 113 -0.82 -2.58 -13.04
CA ALA A 113 0.56 -3.00 -13.30
C ALA A 113 1.39 -1.91 -13.98
N GLY A 114 0.78 -1.21 -14.95
CA GLY A 114 1.40 -0.08 -15.65
C GLY A 114 1.73 1.08 -14.71
N ASP A 115 0.76 1.48 -13.88
CA ASP A 115 0.95 2.55 -12.88
C ASP A 115 2.00 2.19 -11.82
N GLY A 116 2.00 0.94 -11.33
CA GLY A 116 3.03 0.45 -10.41
C GLY A 116 4.41 0.46 -11.05
N PHE A 117 4.52 -0.02 -12.29
CA PHE A 117 5.74 0.05 -13.09
C PHE A 117 6.22 1.50 -13.26
N PHE A 118 5.32 2.40 -13.66
CA PHE A 118 5.64 3.80 -13.91
C PHE A 118 6.09 4.51 -12.62
N SER A 119 5.47 4.20 -11.48
CA SER A 119 5.91 4.69 -10.16
C SER A 119 7.34 4.25 -9.84
N GLY A 120 7.67 2.97 -10.03
CA GLY A 120 9.03 2.46 -9.84
C GLY A 120 10.05 3.09 -10.81
N LEU A 121 9.65 3.30 -12.06
CA LEU A 121 10.47 3.98 -13.07
C LEU A 121 10.76 5.42 -12.66
N LEU A 122 9.74 6.18 -12.25
CA LEU A 122 9.89 7.56 -11.80
C LEU A 122 10.78 7.66 -10.57
N LYS A 123 10.67 6.74 -9.61
CA LYS A 123 11.59 6.66 -8.46
C LYS A 123 13.04 6.55 -8.92
N GLY A 124 13.34 5.61 -9.83
CA GLY A 124 14.70 5.42 -10.32
C GLY A 124 15.21 6.60 -11.14
N TRP A 125 14.32 7.22 -11.91
CA TRP A 125 14.64 8.42 -12.69
C TRP A 125 14.93 9.63 -11.80
N MET A 126 14.15 9.83 -10.74
CA MET A 126 14.32 10.93 -9.78
C MET A 126 15.51 10.75 -8.84
N ASP A 127 15.88 9.52 -8.51
CA ASP A 127 17.05 9.21 -7.68
C ASP A 127 18.38 9.34 -8.43
N CYS A 128 18.34 9.60 -9.73
CA CYS A 128 19.55 9.77 -10.52
C CYS A 128 20.29 11.06 -10.15
N ALA A 129 21.60 10.96 -9.94
CA ALA A 129 22.45 12.09 -9.58
C ALA A 129 22.68 13.08 -10.75
N ASP A 130 22.59 12.62 -12.00
CA ASP A 130 22.74 13.45 -13.20
C ASP A 130 21.59 13.16 -14.17
N ILE A 131 20.69 14.13 -14.31
CA ILE A 131 19.52 14.04 -15.21
C ILE A 131 19.89 13.80 -16.68
N ASN A 132 21.15 14.07 -17.08
CA ASN A 132 21.65 13.85 -18.43
C ASN A 132 22.30 12.47 -18.62
N ASN A 133 22.43 11.68 -17.56
CA ASN A 133 23.06 10.37 -17.59
C ASN A 133 22.33 9.41 -16.65
N ILE A 134 21.12 9.03 -17.05
CA ILE A 134 20.22 8.18 -16.25
C ILE A 134 20.72 6.74 -16.25
N ASP A 135 20.81 6.13 -15.07
CA ASP A 135 21.01 4.69 -14.93
C ASP A 135 19.69 3.94 -15.21
N TRP A 136 19.35 3.81 -16.50
CA TRP A 136 18.14 3.13 -16.95
C TRP A 136 18.04 1.68 -16.45
N PRO A 137 19.11 0.87 -16.40
CA PRO A 137 19.05 -0.45 -15.78
C PRO A 137 18.53 -0.45 -14.34
N THR A 138 18.97 0.51 -13.51
CA THR A 138 18.45 0.66 -12.14
C THR A 138 17.01 1.15 -12.12
N ALA A 139 16.65 2.14 -12.94
CA ALA A 139 15.29 2.65 -13.01
C ALA A 139 14.29 1.57 -13.48
N LEU A 140 14.66 0.80 -14.50
CA LEU A 140 13.88 -0.32 -15.01
C LEU A 140 13.80 -1.49 -14.01
N LYS A 141 14.86 -1.74 -13.22
CA LYS A 141 14.81 -2.71 -12.10
C LYS A 141 13.74 -2.32 -11.09
N TYR A 142 13.67 -1.05 -10.68
CA TYR A 142 12.62 -0.58 -9.79
C TYR A 142 11.23 -0.65 -10.43
N ALA A 143 11.12 -0.26 -11.70
CA ALA A 143 9.88 -0.36 -12.47
C ALA A 143 9.36 -1.81 -12.53
N ASN A 144 10.22 -2.76 -12.91
CA ASN A 144 9.89 -4.18 -12.98
C ASN A 144 9.47 -4.73 -11.60
N ALA A 145 10.16 -4.35 -10.52
CA ALA A 145 9.81 -4.79 -9.17
C ALA A 145 8.43 -4.28 -8.73
N CYS A 146 8.16 -2.98 -8.91
CA CYS A 146 6.86 -2.40 -8.56
C CYS A 146 5.72 -2.98 -9.42
N GLY A 147 5.97 -3.21 -10.72
CA GLY A 147 5.05 -3.92 -11.60
C GLY A 147 4.78 -5.36 -11.11
N ALA A 148 5.82 -6.08 -10.68
CA ALA A 148 5.70 -7.44 -10.13
C ALA A 148 4.84 -7.49 -8.85
N PHE A 149 4.99 -6.52 -7.94
CA PHE A 149 4.12 -6.39 -6.76
C PHE A 149 2.66 -6.15 -7.14
N ALA A 150 2.42 -5.20 -8.05
CA ALA A 150 1.08 -4.86 -8.51
C ALA A 150 0.36 -6.08 -9.08
N VAL A 151 1.06 -6.91 -9.87
CA VAL A 151 0.42 -8.06 -10.50
C VAL A 151 0.28 -9.29 -9.61
N SER A 152 1.10 -9.42 -8.56
CA SER A 152 1.08 -10.61 -7.70
C SER A 152 0.06 -10.52 -6.56
N ARG A 153 -0.53 -9.33 -6.34
CA ARG A 153 -1.54 -9.03 -5.32
C ARG A 153 -2.90 -8.68 -5.95
N HIS A 154 -3.95 -8.65 -5.12
CA HIS A 154 -5.31 -8.37 -5.59
C HIS A 154 -5.54 -6.88 -5.93
N GLY A 155 -4.96 -5.95 -5.17
CA GLY A 155 -5.20 -4.51 -5.31
C GLY A 155 -4.47 -3.88 -6.49
N CYS A 156 -4.97 -2.72 -6.94
CA CYS A 156 -4.24 -1.81 -7.84
C CYS A 156 -3.26 -0.97 -6.98
N THR A 157 -3.53 0.32 -6.75
CA THR A 157 -2.71 1.21 -5.95
C THR A 157 -2.34 0.68 -4.54
N PRO A 158 -3.25 0.03 -3.80
CA PRO A 158 -2.90 -0.50 -2.48
C PRO A 158 -1.85 -1.62 -2.51
N ALA A 159 -1.59 -2.25 -3.65
CA ALA A 159 -0.61 -3.34 -3.76
C ALA A 159 0.83 -2.85 -3.98
N TYR A 160 1.02 -1.56 -4.26
CA TYR A 160 2.36 -1.02 -4.54
C TYR A 160 3.22 -1.06 -3.29
N PRO A 161 4.52 -1.39 -3.44
CA PRO A 161 5.40 -1.51 -2.29
C PRO A 161 5.75 -0.15 -1.71
N SER A 162 5.98 -0.10 -0.40
CA SER A 162 6.71 1.01 0.19
C SER A 162 8.19 0.94 -0.23
N LEU A 163 8.96 2.01 0.02
CA LEU A 163 10.40 1.97 -0.24
C LEU A 163 11.09 0.85 0.54
N THR A 164 10.76 0.69 1.83
CA THR A 164 11.30 -0.37 2.69
C THR A 164 10.95 -1.77 2.17
N GLU A 165 9.73 -1.97 1.70
CA GLU A 165 9.32 -3.25 1.12
C GLU A 165 10.06 -3.54 -0.19
N LEU A 166 10.19 -2.54 -1.06
CA LEU A 166 10.91 -2.64 -2.33
C LEU A 166 12.38 -2.98 -2.10
N GLU A 167 13.06 -2.28 -1.20
CA GLU A 167 14.47 -2.51 -0.86
C GLU A 167 14.68 -3.92 -0.29
N PHE A 168 13.84 -4.32 0.65
CA PHE A 168 13.87 -5.67 1.21
C PHE A 168 13.70 -6.74 0.13
N PHE A 169 12.74 -6.57 -0.79
CA PHE A 169 12.52 -7.49 -1.90
C PHE A 169 13.71 -7.57 -2.85
N LEU A 170 14.34 -6.44 -3.17
CA LEU A 170 15.50 -6.39 -4.07
C LEU A 170 16.76 -7.01 -3.46
N GLU A 171 16.96 -6.86 -2.15
CA GLU A 171 18.07 -7.49 -1.43
C GLU A 171 17.86 -9.01 -1.27
N ARG A 172 16.64 -9.41 -0.87
CA ARG A 172 16.29 -10.81 -0.60
C ARG A 172 16.09 -11.64 -1.87
N GLY A 173 15.64 -11.01 -2.96
CA GLY A 173 15.21 -11.68 -4.18
C GLY A 173 13.88 -12.43 -4.02
N VAL A 174 13.47 -13.14 -5.09
CA VAL A 174 12.22 -13.90 -5.13
C VAL A 174 12.39 -15.24 -4.40
N VAL A 175 11.88 -15.33 -3.18
CA VAL A 175 11.81 -16.59 -2.41
C VAL A 175 10.53 -17.36 -2.72
N GLN A 176 9.43 -16.63 -2.94
CA GLN A 176 8.11 -17.15 -3.27
C GLN A 176 7.55 -16.35 -4.44
N LYS A 177 6.92 -17.02 -5.42
CA LYS A 177 6.49 -16.36 -6.68
C LYS A 177 5.14 -15.66 -6.54
N ASP A 178 4.24 -16.20 -5.74
CA ASP A 178 2.98 -15.57 -5.36
C ASP A 178 3.21 -14.64 -4.16
N LEU A 179 3.72 -13.44 -4.42
CA LEU A 179 4.18 -12.49 -3.40
C LEU A 179 3.12 -12.20 -2.33
N ARG A 180 1.83 -12.23 -2.71
CA ARG A 180 0.67 -12.08 -1.78
C ARG A 180 0.63 -13.10 -0.64
N ASN A 181 1.35 -14.21 -0.78
CA ASN A 181 1.41 -15.30 0.20
C ASN A 181 2.79 -15.40 0.87
N ASP A 182 3.72 -14.47 0.60
CA ASP A 182 4.99 -14.38 1.32
C ASP A 182 4.78 -13.64 2.65
N PRO A 183 4.86 -14.31 3.82
CA PRO A 183 4.49 -13.68 5.09
C PRO A 183 5.41 -12.53 5.51
N ALA A 184 6.67 -12.54 5.08
CA ALA A 184 7.60 -11.48 5.41
C ALA A 184 7.33 -10.22 4.58
N LEU A 185 7.05 -10.39 3.27
CA LEU A 185 6.61 -9.28 2.43
C LEU A 185 5.27 -8.71 2.88
N GLU A 186 4.28 -9.54 3.17
CA GLU A 186 2.97 -9.07 3.66
C GLU A 186 3.08 -8.31 4.99
N GLN A 187 3.95 -8.75 5.90
CA GLN A 187 4.18 -8.02 7.14
C GLN A 187 4.80 -6.64 6.91
N ILE A 188 5.81 -6.55 6.04
CA ILE A 188 6.44 -5.27 5.71
C ILE A 188 5.44 -4.38 4.97
N HIS A 189 4.72 -4.92 3.99
CA HIS A 189 3.69 -4.23 3.24
C HIS A 189 2.67 -3.59 4.18
N TRP A 190 2.07 -4.40 5.05
CA TRP A 190 1.07 -3.95 5.99
C TRP A 190 1.61 -2.90 6.96
N SER A 191 2.81 -3.09 7.51
CA SER A 191 3.37 -2.17 8.50
C SER A 191 3.81 -0.83 7.91
N THR A 192 4.27 -0.81 6.66
CA THR A 192 4.84 0.38 6.01
C THR A 192 3.84 1.15 5.17
N ASN A 193 2.78 0.50 4.66
CA ASN A 193 1.71 1.16 3.89
C ASN A 193 0.45 1.41 4.74
N ARG A 194 0.52 1.28 6.07
CA ARG A 194 -0.60 1.56 6.96
C ARG A 194 -0.88 3.07 7.02
N HIS A 195 -1.63 3.57 6.06
CA HIS A 195 -2.15 4.94 6.11
C HIS A 195 -3.27 5.04 7.16
N THR A 196 -2.92 5.52 8.35
CA THR A 196 -3.91 5.95 9.35
C THR A 196 -4.01 7.48 9.36
N ARG A 197 -5.12 8.01 9.84
CA ARG A 197 -5.33 9.46 10.00
C ARG A 197 -4.36 10.10 11.01
N ASN A 198 -3.69 9.28 11.81
CA ASN A 198 -2.66 9.69 12.75
C ASN A 198 -1.26 9.33 12.21
N ALA A 199 -1.05 9.48 10.90
CA ALA A 199 0.29 9.38 10.32
C ALA A 199 1.20 10.43 10.98
N GLY A 200 2.24 9.97 11.67
CA GLY A 200 3.14 10.78 12.49
C GLY A 200 4.28 9.94 13.03
N ASP A 201 5.27 10.59 13.64
CA ASP A 201 6.39 9.90 14.28
C ASP A 201 5.95 9.30 15.63
N TRP A 202 5.91 7.97 15.69
CA TRP A 202 5.59 7.19 16.89
C TRP A 202 6.82 6.57 17.55
N SER A 203 8.04 7.05 17.23
CA SER A 203 9.27 6.64 17.89
C SER A 203 9.24 6.88 19.41
N THR A 204 8.42 7.83 19.86
CA THR A 204 8.11 8.07 21.27
C THR A 204 6.60 8.18 21.45
N VAL A 205 6.02 7.42 22.38
CA VAL A 205 4.58 7.51 22.72
C VAL A 205 4.40 7.67 24.23
N ARG A 206 3.76 8.77 24.63
CA ARG A 206 3.38 9.06 26.02
C ARG A 206 1.89 8.78 26.19
N THR A 207 1.56 7.60 26.68
CA THR A 207 0.18 7.12 26.72
C THR A 207 -0.44 7.31 28.10
N PHE A 208 -1.54 8.05 28.18
CA PHE A 208 -2.37 8.11 29.38
C PHE A 208 -3.38 6.97 29.37
N ALA A 209 -3.14 5.96 30.20
CA ALA A 209 -4.03 4.81 30.31
C ALA A 209 -5.17 5.09 31.29
N PHE A 210 -6.40 5.07 30.79
CA PHE A 210 -7.60 5.18 31.60
C PHE A 210 -8.67 4.18 31.13
N ASP A 211 -8.28 3.05 30.55
CA ASP A 211 -9.17 2.01 30.06
C ASP A 211 -9.70 1.07 31.16
N HIS A 212 -9.40 1.34 32.42
CA HIS A 212 -9.87 0.56 33.58
C HIS A 212 -11.41 0.47 33.64
N ARG A 213 -11.95 -0.72 33.90
CA ARG A 213 -13.41 -0.96 33.95
C ARG A 213 -13.84 -1.49 35.31
N MET A 214 -13.34 -2.67 35.69
CA MET A 214 -13.69 -3.37 36.93
C MET A 214 -13.57 -2.48 38.18
N GLN A 215 -12.43 -1.81 38.36
CA GLN A 215 -12.20 -0.97 39.52
C GLN A 215 -13.15 0.24 39.58
N LEU A 216 -13.56 0.80 38.44
CA LEU A 216 -14.54 1.89 38.41
C LEU A 216 -15.93 1.39 38.77
N GLU A 217 -16.31 0.23 38.24
CA GLU A 217 -17.62 -0.40 38.48
C GLU A 217 -17.81 -0.81 39.95
N GLU A 218 -16.71 -1.12 40.66
CA GLU A 218 -16.69 -1.45 42.09
C GLU A 218 -16.76 -0.23 43.02
N MET A 219 -16.54 1.00 42.52
CA MET A 219 -16.55 2.20 43.35
C MET A 219 -17.97 2.51 43.88
N GLU A 220 -18.04 2.91 45.15
CA GLU A 220 -19.28 3.37 45.76
C GLU A 220 -19.86 4.57 44.98
N GLY A 221 -21.14 4.48 44.62
CA GLY A 221 -21.85 5.53 43.88
C GLY A 221 -21.53 5.58 42.39
N TYR A 222 -20.88 4.56 41.83
CA TYR A 222 -20.69 4.39 40.40
C TYR A 222 -22.03 4.34 39.65
N SER A 223 -22.04 4.98 38.48
CA SER A 223 -23.02 4.76 37.42
C SER A 223 -22.30 4.82 36.08
N LEU A 224 -22.86 4.18 35.06
CA LEU A 224 -22.28 4.21 33.70
C LEU A 224 -22.13 5.64 33.18
N GLU A 225 -23.08 6.52 33.50
CA GLU A 225 -23.03 7.95 33.17
C GLU A 225 -21.82 8.66 33.81
N LYS A 226 -21.59 8.46 35.12
CA LYS A 226 -20.43 9.02 35.82
C LYS A 226 -19.11 8.45 35.29
N GLY A 227 -19.09 7.15 34.99
CA GLY A 227 -17.95 6.49 34.37
C GLY A 227 -17.62 7.10 33.02
N GLY A 228 -18.61 7.27 32.14
CA GLY A 228 -18.44 7.92 30.83
C GLY A 228 -17.93 9.36 30.96
N ALA A 229 -18.57 10.16 31.82
CA ALA A 229 -18.16 11.54 32.07
C ALA A 229 -16.72 11.65 32.60
N PHE A 230 -16.30 10.72 33.47
CA PHE A 230 -14.91 10.65 33.94
C PHE A 230 -13.93 10.36 32.79
N LYS A 231 -14.25 9.43 31.88
CA LYS A 231 -13.40 9.09 30.73
C LYS A 231 -13.27 10.27 29.76
N GLU A 232 -14.34 11.04 29.56
CA GLU A 232 -14.30 12.28 28.78
C GLU A 232 -13.41 13.35 29.45
N LEU A 233 -13.44 13.42 30.78
CA LEU A 233 -12.55 14.30 31.53
C LEU A 233 -11.06 13.89 31.37
N CYS A 234 -10.78 12.59 31.39
CA CYS A 234 -9.44 12.06 31.11
C CYS A 234 -8.97 12.40 29.69
N LEU A 235 -9.85 12.27 28.68
CA LEU A 235 -9.54 12.67 27.30
C LEU A 235 -9.23 14.16 27.23
N LYS A 236 -10.04 15.02 27.85
CA LYS A 236 -9.82 16.46 27.85
C LYS A 236 -8.44 16.81 28.43
N ALA A 237 -8.07 16.17 29.55
CA ALA A 237 -6.75 16.36 30.14
C ALA A 237 -5.62 15.88 29.21
N ALA A 238 -5.79 14.74 28.54
CA ALA A 238 -4.81 14.23 27.58
C ALA A 238 -4.61 15.19 26.40
N LEU A 239 -5.69 15.77 25.86
CA LEU A 239 -5.64 16.75 24.78
C LEU A 239 -4.98 18.07 25.21
N GLU A 240 -5.27 18.54 26.42
CA GLU A 240 -4.65 19.74 26.99
C GLU A 240 -3.14 19.56 27.17
N VAL A 241 -2.70 18.40 27.70
CA VAL A 241 -1.27 18.08 27.86
C VAL A 241 -0.58 17.89 26.52
N LYS A 242 -1.24 17.25 25.55
CA LYS A 242 -0.71 17.08 24.19
C LYS A 242 -0.47 18.44 23.52
N GLY A 243 -1.45 19.34 23.58
CA GLY A 243 -1.46 20.55 22.76
C GLY A 243 -1.24 20.23 21.28
N ASP A 244 -0.33 20.95 20.64
CA ASP A 244 0.02 20.77 19.22
C ASP A 244 1.14 19.73 18.98
N GLN A 245 1.58 19.00 20.02
CA GLN A 245 2.67 18.03 19.90
C GLN A 245 2.18 16.66 19.45
N ASP A 246 3.06 15.91 18.77
CA ASP A 246 2.88 14.49 18.45
C ASP A 246 3.43 13.58 19.56
N GLY A 247 3.26 12.26 19.41
CA GLY A 247 3.82 11.28 20.34
C GLY A 247 3.09 11.19 21.68
N TYR A 248 1.79 11.53 21.70
CA TYR A 248 0.89 11.33 22.83
C TYR A 248 -0.20 10.34 22.47
N GLY A 249 -0.67 9.59 23.46
CA GLY A 249 -1.73 8.61 23.26
C GLY A 249 -2.61 8.41 24.47
N ILE A 250 -3.66 7.63 24.27
CA ILE A 250 -4.59 7.21 25.30
C ILE A 250 -4.87 5.71 25.20
N LEU A 251 -5.20 5.09 26.34
CA LEU A 251 -5.93 3.83 26.35
C LEU A 251 -7.35 4.10 26.86
N THR A 252 -8.35 3.78 26.05
CA THR A 252 -9.77 3.94 26.44
C THR A 252 -10.62 2.82 25.89
N ASP A 253 -11.51 2.30 26.74
CA ASP A 253 -12.45 1.24 26.38
C ASP A 253 -13.71 1.82 25.71
N ASN A 254 -14.46 0.96 25.02
CA ASN A 254 -15.72 1.33 24.37
C ASN A 254 -16.96 1.09 25.24
N ARG A 255 -16.83 0.32 26.33
CA ARG A 255 -17.97 -0.08 27.17
C ARG A 255 -18.45 1.08 28.04
N ILE A 256 -17.52 1.69 28.76
CA ILE A 256 -17.69 2.87 29.61
C ILE A 256 -17.23 4.12 28.85
N GLY A 257 -16.08 4.04 28.18
CA GLY A 257 -15.42 5.20 27.54
C GLY A 257 -15.88 5.54 26.12
N ARG A 258 -17.04 5.05 25.64
CA ARG A 258 -17.49 5.20 24.24
C ARG A 258 -17.41 6.64 23.72
N ALA A 259 -17.94 7.59 24.48
CA ALA A 259 -17.96 9.00 24.10
C ALA A 259 -16.54 9.56 23.95
N ALA A 260 -15.66 9.28 24.92
CA ALA A 260 -14.26 9.67 24.88
C ALA A 260 -13.51 9.00 23.71
N LEU A 261 -13.72 7.70 23.48
CA LEU A 261 -13.13 6.97 22.36
C LEU A 261 -13.51 7.59 21.01
N HIS A 262 -14.80 7.92 20.82
CA HIS A 262 -15.28 8.55 19.60
C HIS A 262 -14.71 9.97 19.44
N ALA A 263 -14.69 10.77 20.51
CA ALA A 263 -14.17 12.13 20.50
C ALA A 263 -12.64 12.20 20.30
N ALA A 264 -11.90 11.15 20.67
CA ALA A 264 -10.46 11.06 20.44
C ALA A 264 -10.10 10.88 18.96
N SER A 265 -11.00 10.31 18.16
CA SER A 265 -10.80 10.09 16.73
C SER A 265 -10.48 11.40 15.99
N GLY A 266 -9.45 11.41 15.15
CA GLY A 266 -9.01 12.61 14.41
C GLY A 266 -8.31 13.71 15.22
N THR A 267 -8.01 13.48 16.51
CA THR A 267 -7.27 14.45 17.35
C THR A 267 -5.74 14.36 17.22
N GLY A 268 -5.24 13.39 16.44
CA GLY A 268 -3.81 13.08 16.33
C GLY A 268 -3.25 12.29 17.52
N LEU A 269 -4.07 11.87 18.49
CA LEU A 269 -3.64 10.95 19.55
C LEU A 269 -3.41 9.54 18.99
N TRP A 270 -2.42 8.82 19.54
CA TRP A 270 -2.37 7.36 19.42
C TRP A 270 -3.46 6.74 20.30
N ILE A 271 -4.37 5.95 19.73
CA ILE A 271 -5.56 5.46 20.45
C ILE A 271 -5.47 3.94 20.58
N GLY A 272 -5.14 3.44 21.77
CA GLY A 272 -5.25 2.03 22.07
C GLY A 272 -6.63 1.70 22.64
N ARG A 273 -7.33 0.78 21.98
CA ARG A 273 -8.63 0.27 22.43
C ARG A 273 -8.46 -1.17 22.95
N PRO A 274 -8.75 -1.44 24.24
CA PRO A 274 -8.62 -2.77 24.81
C PRO A 274 -9.62 -3.74 24.20
N THR A 275 -9.22 -5.01 24.13
CA THR A 275 -10.04 -6.11 23.60
C THR A 275 -10.31 -7.18 24.64
N GLU A 276 -9.50 -7.26 25.70
CA GLU A 276 -9.68 -8.21 26.79
C GLU A 276 -10.87 -7.88 27.69
N LEU A 277 -11.50 -8.90 28.25
CA LEU A 277 -12.30 -8.74 29.46
C LEU A 277 -11.37 -8.43 30.64
N PRO A 278 -11.66 -7.39 31.45
CA PRO A 278 -10.83 -6.99 32.58
C PRO A 278 -10.53 -8.15 33.52
N GLY A 279 -9.25 -8.35 33.84
CA GLY A 279 -8.81 -9.36 34.81
C GLY A 279 -8.94 -10.82 34.35
N SER A 280 -9.37 -11.07 33.11
CA SER A 280 -9.52 -12.44 32.60
C SER A 280 -8.18 -13.17 32.52
N ARG A 281 -8.16 -14.40 33.05
CA ARG A 281 -7.04 -15.34 32.96
C ARG A 281 -7.58 -16.79 32.99
N PRO A 282 -7.47 -17.56 31.90
CA PRO A 282 -6.94 -17.20 30.57
C PRO A 282 -7.67 -16.02 29.91
N ILE A 283 -7.06 -15.39 28.89
CA ILE A 283 -7.66 -14.25 28.19
C ILE A 283 -9.05 -14.61 27.68
N GLU A 284 -10.01 -13.79 28.08
CA GLU A 284 -11.31 -13.67 27.44
C GLU A 284 -11.43 -12.31 26.78
N PHE A 285 -12.30 -12.19 25.77
CA PHE A 285 -12.45 -10.96 24.99
C PHE A 285 -13.81 -10.31 25.25
N GLU A 286 -13.87 -8.99 25.11
CA GLU A 286 -15.13 -8.24 25.23
C GLU A 286 -16.16 -8.81 24.22
N PRO A 287 -17.40 -9.12 24.65
CA PRO A 287 -18.43 -9.71 23.78
C PRO A 287 -18.74 -8.87 22.54
N GLU A 288 -18.50 -7.56 22.60
CA GLU A 288 -18.73 -6.63 21.49
C GLU A 288 -17.86 -6.89 20.27
N LEU A 289 -16.79 -7.69 20.37
CA LEU A 289 -15.97 -8.02 19.21
C LEU A 289 -16.64 -9.06 18.30
N GLY A 290 -17.61 -9.81 18.83
CA GLY A 290 -18.19 -10.97 18.16
C GLY A 290 -17.29 -12.21 18.24
N VAL A 291 -17.87 -13.38 17.98
CA VAL A 291 -17.17 -14.68 18.11
C VAL A 291 -15.99 -14.83 17.14
N ASP A 292 -16.06 -14.13 16.00
CA ASP A 292 -15.12 -14.13 14.88
C ASP A 292 -14.29 -12.84 14.79
N PHE A 293 -14.42 -11.92 15.75
CA PHE A 293 -13.83 -10.57 15.70
C PHE A 293 -14.27 -9.71 14.50
N GLY A 294 -15.38 -10.07 13.84
CA GLY A 294 -15.86 -9.36 12.66
C GLY A 294 -16.25 -7.90 12.93
N GLN A 295 -16.40 -7.50 14.20
CA GLN A 295 -16.70 -6.12 14.60
C GLN A 295 -15.50 -5.17 14.51
N PHE A 296 -14.28 -5.67 14.29
CA PHE A 296 -13.14 -4.80 13.98
C PHE A 296 -13.37 -3.93 12.73
N LYS A 297 -14.20 -4.38 11.78
CA LYS A 297 -14.56 -3.58 10.60
C LYS A 297 -15.32 -2.29 10.93
N GLU A 298 -15.96 -2.23 12.10
CA GLU A 298 -16.69 -1.06 12.60
C GLU A 298 -15.78 -0.11 13.39
N TRP A 299 -14.54 -0.50 13.68
CA TRP A 299 -13.59 0.35 14.39
C TRP A 299 -13.06 1.44 13.46
N ALA A 300 -12.81 2.62 14.03
CA ALA A 300 -12.03 3.63 13.32
C ALA A 300 -10.64 3.07 12.98
N ARG A 301 -10.20 3.23 11.72
CA ARG A 301 -8.92 2.67 11.21
C ARG A 301 -7.69 3.08 12.02
N GLU A 302 -7.79 4.19 12.75
CA GLU A 302 -6.73 4.75 13.59
C GLU A 302 -6.69 4.16 15.01
N ASN A 303 -7.70 3.39 15.43
CA ASN A 303 -7.68 2.67 16.68
C ASN A 303 -6.72 1.48 16.57
N VAL A 304 -5.91 1.31 17.61
CA VAL A 304 -4.95 0.22 17.75
C VAL A 304 -5.50 -0.77 18.74
N VAL A 305 -5.47 -2.05 18.37
CA VAL A 305 -5.83 -3.14 19.29
C VAL A 305 -4.84 -3.16 20.45
N LYS A 306 -5.36 -2.97 21.66
CA LYS A 306 -4.63 -3.21 22.90
C LYS A 306 -5.13 -4.52 23.49
N LEU A 307 -4.20 -5.32 23.99
CA LEU A 307 -4.49 -6.53 24.74
C LEU A 307 -3.62 -6.58 25.99
N LEU A 308 -4.23 -6.68 27.16
CA LEU A 308 -3.51 -6.97 28.40
C LEU A 308 -3.44 -8.49 28.61
N VAL A 309 -2.24 -9.02 28.78
CA VAL A 309 -2.01 -10.46 28.98
C VAL A 309 -1.36 -10.70 30.34
N PHE A 310 -2.02 -11.48 31.19
CA PHE A 310 -1.46 -11.93 32.47
C PHE A 310 -0.74 -13.27 32.28
N CYS A 311 0.50 -13.23 31.81
CA CYS A 311 1.39 -14.40 31.73
C CYS A 311 2.24 -14.54 32.99
N HIS A 312 2.50 -15.78 33.40
CA HIS A 312 3.41 -16.09 34.51
C HIS A 312 4.42 -17.18 34.10
N PRO A 313 5.70 -17.11 34.55
CA PRO A 313 6.69 -18.16 34.25
C PRO A 313 6.29 -19.55 34.71
N ASP A 314 5.46 -19.63 35.76
CA ASP A 314 4.96 -20.89 36.33
C ASP A 314 3.62 -21.35 35.70
N ASP A 315 3.17 -20.72 34.62
CA ASP A 315 2.00 -21.18 33.87
C ASP A 315 2.24 -22.61 33.37
N ASP A 316 1.28 -23.51 33.61
CA ASP A 316 1.32 -24.83 33.00
C ASP A 316 1.23 -24.75 31.47
N ALA A 317 1.63 -25.83 30.80
CA ALA A 317 1.71 -25.86 29.33
C ALA A 317 0.34 -25.60 28.67
N GLU A 318 -0.76 -26.01 29.30
CA GLU A 318 -2.12 -25.81 28.78
C GLU A 318 -2.53 -24.34 28.86
N THR A 319 -2.34 -23.70 30.01
CA THR A 319 -2.60 -22.28 30.23
C THR A 319 -1.79 -21.42 29.27
N ARG A 320 -0.48 -21.71 29.15
CA ARG A 320 0.39 -21.00 28.21
C ARG A 320 -0.07 -21.15 26.77
N ALA A 321 -0.35 -22.39 26.33
CA ALA A 321 -0.81 -22.64 24.96
C ALA A 321 -2.13 -21.93 24.66
N LEU A 322 -3.07 -21.92 25.63
CA LEU A 322 -4.35 -21.23 25.48
C LEU A 322 -4.17 -19.71 25.39
N GLN A 323 -3.31 -19.11 26.23
CA GLN A 323 -2.99 -17.68 26.15
C GLN A 323 -2.38 -17.32 24.79
N GLU A 324 -1.36 -18.06 24.35
CA GLU A 324 -0.71 -17.83 23.04
C GLU A 324 -1.69 -17.98 21.88
N ALA A 325 -2.57 -18.99 21.92
CA ALA A 325 -3.61 -19.18 20.91
C ALA A 325 -4.59 -17.99 20.88
N ARG A 326 -5.01 -17.46 22.05
CA ARG A 326 -5.89 -16.30 22.14
C ARG A 326 -5.23 -15.03 21.59
N VAL A 327 -3.97 -14.78 21.92
CA VAL A 327 -3.21 -13.64 21.35
C VAL A 327 -3.16 -13.71 19.83
N LYS A 328 -2.83 -14.88 19.27
CA LYS A 328 -2.74 -15.09 17.82
C LYS A 328 -4.06 -14.84 17.10
N ARG A 329 -5.19 -15.13 17.74
CA ARG A 329 -6.52 -14.90 17.15
C ARG A 329 -6.84 -13.42 16.85
N LEU A 330 -6.15 -12.46 17.47
CA LEU A 330 -6.31 -11.04 17.15
C LEU A 330 -5.45 -10.60 15.94
N TRP A 331 -4.53 -11.45 15.51
CA TRP A 331 -3.60 -11.18 14.42
C TRP A 331 -3.95 -11.90 13.11
N THR A 332 -4.78 -12.95 13.19
CA THR A 332 -5.25 -13.78 12.06
C THR A 332 -6.63 -13.36 11.61
#